data_AF-A0A7T8GQR9-F1
#
_entry.id   AF-A0A7T8GQR9-F1
#
_cell.length_a   1.000
_cell.length_b   1.000
_cell.length_c   1.000
_cell.angle_alpha   90.00
_cell.angle_beta   90.00
_cell.angle_gamma   90.00
#
_symmetry.space_group_name_H-M   'P 1'
#
loop_
_entity.id
_entity.type
_entity.pdbx_description
1 polymer ?
#
loop_
_entity_poly.entity_id
_entity_poly.type
_entity_poly.pdbx_seq_one_letter_code
_entity_poly.pdbx_strand_id
1 'polypeptide(L)'
;TEENINEVKSILDDNNRVTVREIHEATGLSQGTVHRILNQDPGLRKIAARWVPRILSDKYKAKRVRCAKLFLEAEAYWTQSSQLMRQSK
;
A
#
# COMPACT_ATOMS: atom_id res chain seq x y z
N THR A 1 18.29 -18.39 -11.31
CA THR A 1 19.28 -17.29 -11.32
C THR A 1 18.70 -16.12 -10.56
N GLU A 2 19.54 -15.38 -9.84
CA GLU A 2 19.11 -14.15 -9.14
C GLU A 2 18.59 -13.09 -10.12
N GLU A 3 19.16 -13.02 -11.33
CA GLU A 3 18.71 -12.16 -12.42
C GLU A 3 17.21 -12.31 -12.72
N ASN A 4 16.74 -13.54 -12.96
CA ASN A 4 15.32 -13.83 -13.21
C ASN A 4 14.42 -13.46 -12.03
N ILE A 5 14.92 -13.55 -10.79
CA ILE A 5 14.17 -13.16 -9.60
C ILE A 5 14.02 -11.63 -9.58
N ASN A 6 15.11 -10.92 -9.85
CA ASN A 6 15.11 -9.45 -9.89
C ASN A 6 14.24 -8.90 -11.03
N GLU A 7 14.25 -9.55 -12.20
CA GLU A 7 13.39 -9.20 -13.32
C GLU A 7 11.90 -9.35 -12.96
N VAL A 8 11.51 -10.49 -12.39
CA VAL A 8 10.12 -10.71 -11.92
C VAL A 8 9.74 -9.71 -10.83
N LYS A 9 10.66 -9.36 -9.92
CA LYS A 9 10.43 -8.34 -8.89
C LYS A 9 10.21 -6.96 -9.49
N SER A 10 11.01 -6.57 -10.48
CA SER A 10 10.85 -5.30 -11.19
C SER A 10 9.45 -5.16 -11.80
N ILE A 11 8.93 -6.23 -12.42
CA ILE A 11 7.58 -6.25 -13.00
C ILE A 11 6.51 -6.04 -11.90
N LEU A 12 6.69 -6.66 -10.73
CA LEU A 12 5.74 -6.55 -9.62
C LEU A 12 5.80 -5.17 -8.93
N ASP A 13 6.96 -4.56 -8.87
CA ASP A 13 7.15 -3.21 -8.31
C ASP A 13 6.47 -2.16 -9.19
N ASP A 14 6.50 -2.34 -10.52
CA ASP A 14 5.78 -1.49 -11.47
C ASP A 14 4.26 -1.73 -11.41
N ASN A 15 3.83 -3.00 -11.44
CA ASN A 15 2.42 -3.38 -11.34
C ASN A 15 2.24 -4.75 -10.67
N ASN A 16 1.81 -4.72 -9.40
CA ASN A 16 1.55 -5.94 -8.65
C ASN A 16 0.22 -6.65 -9.00
N ARG A 17 -0.56 -6.14 -9.97
CA ARG A 17 -1.81 -6.74 -10.45
C ARG A 17 -1.64 -7.55 -11.74
N VAL A 18 -0.53 -8.28 -11.85
CA VAL A 18 -0.21 -9.13 -12.99
C VAL A 18 -0.44 -10.61 -12.68
N THR A 19 -0.73 -11.37 -13.72
CA THR A 19 -0.92 -12.83 -13.69
C THR A 19 0.39 -13.55 -13.99
N VAL A 20 0.47 -14.83 -13.59
CA VAL A 20 1.62 -15.70 -13.90
C VAL A 20 1.87 -15.78 -15.42
N ARG A 21 0.79 -15.75 -16.22
CA ARG A 21 0.89 -15.79 -17.68
C ARG A 21 1.53 -14.52 -18.24
N GLU A 22 1.10 -13.35 -17.78
CA GLU A 22 1.68 -12.07 -18.23
C GLU A 22 3.16 -11.97 -17.85
N ILE A 23 3.54 -12.45 -16.67
CA ILE A 23 4.96 -12.49 -16.26
C ILE A 23 5.75 -13.48 -17.13
N HIS A 24 5.19 -14.65 -17.44
CA HIS A 24 5.81 -15.62 -18.37
C HIS A 24 6.03 -15.00 -19.76
N GLU A 25 5.02 -14.32 -20.30
CA GLU A 25 5.10 -13.65 -21.61
C GLU A 25 6.12 -12.52 -21.61
N ALA A 26 6.25 -11.77 -20.51
CA ALA A 26 7.21 -10.67 -20.39
C ALA A 26 8.66 -11.14 -20.22
N THR A 27 8.89 -12.20 -19.43
CA THR A 27 10.25 -12.68 -19.06
C THR A 27 10.74 -13.86 -19.90
N GLY A 28 9.87 -14.49 -20.69
CA GLY A 28 10.17 -15.73 -21.42
C GLY A 28 10.37 -16.97 -20.53
N LEU A 29 10.26 -16.84 -19.21
CA LEU A 29 10.46 -17.92 -18.25
C LEU A 29 9.26 -18.85 -18.21
N SER A 30 9.46 -20.17 -18.10
CA SER A 30 8.33 -21.10 -17.97
C SER A 30 7.37 -20.71 -16.83
N GLN A 31 6.07 -20.97 -17.01
CA GLN A 31 5.06 -20.67 -15.98
C GLN A 31 5.37 -21.34 -14.64
N GLY A 32 5.93 -22.56 -14.65
CA GLY A 32 6.37 -23.26 -13.45
C GLY A 32 7.52 -22.55 -12.73
N THR A 33 8.48 -22.00 -13.49
CA THR A 33 9.56 -21.17 -12.94
C THR A 33 9.02 -19.90 -12.31
N VAL A 34 8.12 -19.19 -12.98
CA VAL A 34 7.47 -17.99 -12.44
C VAL A 34 6.70 -18.31 -11.15
N HIS A 35 5.88 -19.36 -11.17
CA HIS A 35 5.13 -19.81 -9.99
C HIS A 35 6.06 -20.13 -8.80
N ARG A 36 7.19 -20.78 -9.07
CA ARG A 36 8.20 -21.09 -8.07
C ARG A 36 8.81 -19.82 -7.48
N ILE A 37 9.19 -18.85 -8.30
CA ILE A 37 9.74 -17.57 -7.85
C ILE A 37 8.74 -16.84 -6.94
N LEU A 38 7.48 -16.74 -7.37
CA LEU A 38 6.44 -16.02 -6.60
C LEU A 38 6.13 -16.64 -5.24
N ASN A 39 6.30 -17.96 -5.10
CA ASN A 39 5.96 -18.70 -3.87
C ASN A 39 7.16 -18.98 -2.94
N GLN A 40 8.37 -19.11 -3.50
CA GLN A 40 9.57 -19.45 -2.73
C GLN A 40 10.37 -18.23 -2.28
N ASP A 41 10.19 -17.07 -2.91
CA ASP A 41 10.86 -15.85 -2.47
C ASP A 41 10.23 -15.33 -1.16
N PRO A 42 10.99 -15.21 -0.06
CA PRO A 42 10.45 -14.81 1.24
C PRO A 42 9.93 -13.37 1.27
N GLY A 43 10.31 -12.53 0.31
CA GLY A 43 9.84 -11.16 0.16
C GLY A 43 8.52 -11.05 -0.59
N LEU A 44 8.06 -12.12 -1.26
CA LEU A 44 6.85 -12.09 -2.06
C LEU A 44 5.68 -12.77 -1.34
N ARG A 45 4.53 -12.11 -1.37
CA ARG A 45 3.29 -12.66 -0.85
C ARG A 45 2.13 -12.24 -1.72
N LYS A 46 1.32 -13.21 -2.14
CA LYS A 46 0.06 -12.92 -2.81
C LYS A 46 -0.93 -12.35 -1.79
N ILE A 47 -1.28 -11.07 -1.95
CA ILE A 47 -2.26 -10.39 -1.11
C ILE A 47 -3.45 -10.00 -2.01
N ALA A 48 -4.66 -10.36 -1.58
CA ALA A 48 -5.87 -9.92 -2.28
C ALA A 48 -6.06 -8.40 -2.10
N ALA A 49 -6.47 -7.72 -3.17
CA ALA A 49 -6.79 -6.30 -3.10
C ALA A 49 -7.91 -6.04 -2.07
N ARG A 50 -7.76 -5.00 -1.26
CA ARG A 50 -8.80 -4.59 -0.31
C ARG A 50 -9.95 -3.91 -1.07
N TRP A 51 -11.19 -4.21 -0.67
CA TRP A 51 -12.36 -3.47 -1.14
C TRP A 51 -12.32 -2.04 -0.60
N VAL A 52 -12.21 -1.06 -1.49
CA VAL A 52 -12.20 0.36 -1.14
C VAL A 52 -13.47 1.01 -1.73
N PRO A 53 -14.39 1.51 -0.87
CA PRO A 53 -15.59 2.19 -1.35
C PRO A 53 -15.24 3.51 -2.05
N ARG A 54 -15.75 3.66 -3.28
CA ARG A 54 -15.76 4.86 -4.13
C ARG A 54 -14.40 5.40 -4.60
N ILE A 55 -14.31 5.68 -5.89
CA ILE A 55 -13.21 6.43 -6.49
C ILE A 55 -13.25 7.87 -5.94
N LEU A 56 -12.18 8.28 -5.26
CA LEU A 56 -12.04 9.61 -4.68
C LEU A 56 -11.59 10.61 -5.75
N SER A 57 -12.45 11.55 -6.13
CA SER A 57 -12.02 12.73 -6.90
C SER A 57 -11.12 13.63 -6.07
N ASP A 58 -10.34 14.49 -6.72
CA ASP A 58 -9.37 15.35 -6.03
C ASP A 58 -10.03 16.30 -5.02
N LYS A 59 -11.24 16.77 -5.32
CA LYS A 59 -12.07 17.53 -4.38
C LYS A 59 -12.34 16.73 -3.08
N TYR A 60 -12.68 15.45 -3.20
CA TYR A 60 -12.95 14.61 -2.03
C TYR A 60 -11.67 14.22 -1.29
N LYS A 61 -10.54 14.02 -1.99
CA LYS A 61 -9.23 13.83 -1.35
C LYS A 61 -8.86 15.04 -0.50
N ALA A 62 -8.94 16.25 -1.08
CA ALA A 62 -8.65 17.49 -0.38
C ALA A 62 -9.55 17.68 0.85
N LYS A 63 -10.85 17.38 0.73
CA LYS A 63 -11.78 17.42 1.86
C LYS A 63 -11.38 16.44 2.97
N ARG A 64 -11.04 15.19 2.63
CA ARG A 64 -10.61 14.18 3.63
C ARG A 64 -9.38 14.62 4.39
N VAL A 65 -8.34 15.10 3.70
CA VAL A 65 -7.11 15.59 4.34
C VAL A 65 -7.40 16.78 5.26
N ARG A 66 -8.21 17.75 4.79
CA ARG A 66 -8.59 18.90 5.60
C ARG A 66 -9.31 18.48 6.88
N CYS A 67 -10.33 17.61 6.76
CA CYS A 67 -11.06 17.11 7.91
C CYS A 67 -10.14 16.39 8.90
N ALA A 68 -9.26 15.51 8.41
CA ALA A 68 -8.32 14.79 9.26
C ALA A 68 -7.38 15.74 10.04
N LYS A 69 -6.85 16.79 9.38
CA LYS A 69 -6.01 17.80 10.04
C LYS A 69 -6.77 18.56 11.13
N LEU A 70 -7.99 19.00 10.83
CA LEU A 70 -8.84 19.70 11.80
C LEU A 70 -9.13 18.84 13.02
N PHE A 71 -9.36 17.53 12.84
CA PHE A 71 -9.56 16.62 13.98
C PHE A 71 -8.31 16.49 14.85
N LEU A 72 -7.12 16.36 14.24
CA LEU A 72 -5.85 16.27 14.98
C LEU A 72 -5.54 17.55 15.75
N GLU A 73 -5.74 18.72 15.13
CA GLU A 73 -5.51 20.03 15.75
C GLU A 73 -6.49 20.28 16.91
N ALA A 74 -7.76 19.91 16.73
CA ALA A 74 -8.75 20.01 17.78
C ALA A 74 -8.37 19.13 18.98
N GLU A 75 -7.94 17.88 18.74
CA GLU A 75 -7.49 16.99 19.81
C GLU A 75 -6.32 17.57 20.62
N ALA A 76 -5.33 18.17 19.94
CA ALA A 76 -4.20 18.84 20.57
C ALA A 76 -4.64 20.05 21.42
N TYR A 77 -5.60 20.84 20.94
CA TYR A 77 -6.15 21.97 21.67
C TYR A 77 -6.89 21.53 22.95
N TRP A 78 -7.75 20.51 22.84
CA TRP A 78 -8.50 19.99 23.98
C TRP A 78 -7.59 19.35 25.04
N THR A 79 -6.51 18.65 24.62
CA THR A 79 -5.52 18.09 25.55
C THR A 79 -4.76 19.19 26.29
N GLN A 80 -4.23 20.19 25.61
CA GLN A 80 -3.55 21.33 26.27
C GLN A 80 -4.48 22.07 27.24
N SER A 81 -5.70 22.37 26.80
CA SER A 81 -6.69 23.07 27.63
C SER A 81 -7.07 22.26 28.88
N SER A 82 -7.26 20.95 28.74
CA SER A 82 -7.56 20.07 29.88
C SER A 82 -6.38 19.93 30.86
N GLN A 83 -5.14 19.94 30.36
CA GLN A 83 -3.95 19.89 31.20
C GLN A 83 -3.74 21.21 31.96
N LEU A 84 -3.95 22.35 31.31
CA LEU A 84 -3.94 23.67 31.95
C LEU A 84 -4.99 23.77 33.06
N MET A 85 -6.22 23.30 32.80
CA MET A 85 -7.29 23.28 33.80
C MET A 85 -7.00 22.35 34.99
N ARG A 86 -6.17 21.31 34.82
CA ARG A 86 -5.73 20.42 35.91
C ARG A 86 -4.61 21.02 36.75
N GLN A 87 -3.74 21.83 36.17
CA GLN A 87 -2.60 22.46 36.86
C GLN A 87 -2.99 23.72 37.64
N SER A 88 -4.14 24.33 37.34
CA SER A 88 -4.67 25.50 38.05
C SER A 88 -5.46 25.17 39.33
N LYS A 89 -5.49 23.89 39.73
CA LYS A 89 -6.08 23.41 40.99
C LYS A 89 -4.97 22.87 41.88
#